data_AF-A0A5B7D1W7-F1
#
_entry.id   AF-A0A5B7D1W7-F1
#
_cell.length_a   1.000
_cell.length_b   1.000
_cell.length_c   1.000
_cell.angle_alpha   90.00
_cell.angle_beta   90.00
_cell.angle_gamma   90.00
#
_symmetry.space_group_name_H-M   'P 1'
#
loop_
_entity.id
_entity.type
_entity.pdbx_description
1 polymer ?
#
loop_
_entity_poly.entity_id
_entity_poly.type
_entity_poly.pdbx_seq_one_letter_code
_entity_poly.pdbx_strand_id
1 'polypeptide(L)'
;MADTLVQSNLEKISSFLQDVQYRSLMINSANYNVRLMRERKTRLPFLDSQTGIAQNPCKLYMSARHRMPGTAEGQLYVYPSQRWCCRKRSYMALAHQVFGYYL
;
A
#
# COMPACT_ATOMS: atom_id res chain seq x y z
N MET A 1 32.75 -9.47 -45.42
CA MET A 1 32.17 -8.21 -44.92
C MET A 1 30.65 -8.31 -44.90
N ALA A 2 30.07 -9.08 -43.97
CA ALA A 2 28.64 -9.03 -43.67
C ALA A 2 28.35 -9.87 -42.41
N ASP A 3 28.81 -9.40 -41.25
CA ASP A 3 28.27 -9.89 -39.98
C ASP A 3 27.00 -9.09 -39.71
N THR A 4 25.87 -9.66 -40.11
CA THR A 4 24.55 -9.11 -39.84
C THR A 4 24.36 -8.97 -38.32
N LEU A 5 24.26 -7.71 -37.88
CA LEU A 5 23.99 -7.25 -36.53
C LEU A 5 22.63 -7.77 -36.02
N VAL A 6 22.59 -9.02 -35.54
CA VAL A 6 21.43 -9.52 -34.78
C VAL A 6 21.58 -9.03 -33.35
N GLN A 7 21.05 -7.83 -33.11
CA GLN A 7 21.02 -7.22 -31.79
C GLN A 7 20.32 -8.18 -30.82
N SER A 8 21.00 -8.55 -29.73
CA SER A 8 20.47 -9.53 -28.77
C SER A 8 19.20 -8.97 -28.11
N ASN A 9 18.26 -9.83 -27.71
CA ASN A 9 17.02 -9.36 -27.07
C ASN A 9 17.29 -8.50 -25.82
N LEU A 10 18.41 -8.76 -25.13
CA LEU A 10 18.86 -7.97 -23.99
C LEU A 10 19.29 -6.55 -24.38
N GLU A 11 20.01 -6.39 -25.50
CA GLU A 11 20.40 -5.08 -26.02
C GLU A 11 19.20 -4.25 -26.46
N LYS A 12 18.19 -4.89 -27.07
CA LYS A 12 16.93 -4.23 -27.46
C LYS A 12 16.13 -3.73 -26.26
N ILE A 13 16.05 -4.54 -25.20
CA ILE A 13 15.39 -4.13 -23.95
C ILE A 13 16.17 -3.00 -23.29
N SER A 14 17.50 -3.14 -23.24
CA SER A 14 18.39 -2.12 -22.67
C SER A 14 18.23 -0.77 -23.38
N SER A 15 18.24 -0.77 -24.72
CA SER A 15 18.08 0.47 -25.49
C SER A 15 16.70 1.09 -25.29
N PHE A 16 15.63 0.29 -25.24
CA PHE A 16 14.28 0.77 -24.95
C PHE A 16 14.16 1.40 -23.55
N LEU A 17 14.74 0.76 -22.53
CA LEU A 17 14.73 1.30 -21.17
C LEU A 17 15.57 2.57 -21.01
N GLN A 18 16.58 2.75 -21.88
CA GLN A 18 17.43 3.94 -21.93
C GLN A 18 16.81 5.08 -22.77
N ASP A 19 15.71 4.83 -23.48
CA ASP A 19 14.98 5.88 -24.20
C ASP A 19 14.54 6.98 -23.22
N VAL A 20 14.90 8.22 -23.57
CA VAL A 20 14.59 9.43 -22.80
C VAL A 20 13.08 9.59 -22.64
N GLN A 21 12.30 9.26 -23.69
CA GLN A 21 10.85 9.37 -23.65
C GLN A 21 10.25 8.35 -22.67
N TYR A 22 10.66 7.08 -22.79
CA TYR A 22 10.20 6.04 -21.85
C TYR A 22 10.56 6.38 -20.40
N ARG A 23 11.80 6.82 -20.15
CA ARG A 23 12.25 7.24 -18.82
C ARG A 23 11.41 8.40 -18.27
N SER A 24 11.09 9.39 -19.10
CA SER A 24 10.26 10.53 -18.69
C SER A 24 8.84 10.11 -18.32
N LEU A 25 8.23 9.21 -19.08
CA LEU A 25 6.89 8.67 -18.82
C LEU A 25 6.86 7.86 -17.52
N MET A 26 7.89 7.05 -17.27
CA MET A 26 8.04 6.31 -16.02
C MET A 26 8.11 7.25 -14.81
N ILE A 27 8.93 8.31 -14.88
CA ILE A 27 9.06 9.30 -13.81
C ILE A 27 7.73 10.05 -13.59
N ASN A 28 7.06 10.48 -14.67
CA ASN A 28 5.77 11.15 -14.59
C ASN A 28 4.71 10.25 -13.95
N SER A 29 4.71 8.96 -14.29
CA SER A 29 3.82 7.95 -13.71
C SER A 29 4.08 7.76 -12.22
N ALA A 30 5.35 7.67 -11.81
CA ALA A 30 5.72 7.58 -10.40
C ALA A 30 5.31 8.83 -9.62
N ASN A 31 5.56 10.03 -10.16
CA ASN A 31 5.16 11.30 -9.55
C ASN A 31 3.63 11.43 -9.42
N TYR A 32 2.89 10.98 -10.44
CA TYR A 32 1.44 10.92 -10.39
C TYR A 32 0.94 9.98 -9.28
N ASN A 33 1.52 8.78 -9.16
CA ASN A 33 1.16 7.83 -8.10
C ASN A 33 1.39 8.40 -6.70
N VAL A 34 2.51 9.10 -6.48
CA VAL A 34 2.81 9.75 -5.20
C VAL A 34 1.78 10.82 -4.88
N ARG A 35 1.46 11.68 -5.85
CA ARG A 35 0.43 12.73 -5.70
C ARG A 35 -0.94 12.13 -5.39
N LEU A 36 -1.35 11.11 -6.13
CA LEU A 36 -2.61 10.39 -5.92
C LEU A 36 -2.70 9.78 -4.51
N MET A 37 -1.62 9.17 -4.02
CA MET A 37 -1.56 8.62 -2.66
C MET A 37 -1.66 9.71 -1.59
N ARG A 38 -1.02 10.87 -1.78
CA ARG A 38 -1.14 12.01 -0.86
C ARG A 38 -2.56 12.54 -0.82
N GLU A 39 -3.15 12.80 -1.98
CA GLU A 39 -4.53 13.29 -2.07
C GLU A 39 -5.52 12.32 -1.42
N ARG A 40 -5.38 11.01 -1.65
CA ARG A 40 -6.20 9.99 -0.98
C ARG A 40 -6.11 10.07 0.55
N LYS A 41 -4.91 10.25 1.11
CA LYS A 41 -4.72 10.37 2.56
C LYS A 41 -5.33 11.66 3.12
N THR A 42 -5.24 12.76 2.38
CA THR A 42 -5.79 14.06 2.83
C THR A 42 -7.32 14.10 2.86
N ARG A 43 -8.00 13.22 2.10
CA ARG A 43 -9.47 13.15 2.04
C ARG A 43 -10.07 12.17 3.04
N LEU A 44 -9.27 11.46 3.83
CA LEU A 44 -9.75 10.55 4.86
C LEU A 44 -9.98 11.31 6.18
N PRO A 45 -11.00 10.93 6.98
CA PRO A 45 -11.97 9.87 6.73
C PRO A 45 -13.07 10.26 5.72
N PHE A 46 -13.60 9.28 5.00
CA PHE A 46 -14.72 9.51 4.07
C PHE A 46 -16.04 9.47 4.84
N LEU A 47 -16.83 10.55 4.78
CA LEU A 47 -18.11 10.63 5.47
C LEU A 47 -19.25 10.16 4.55
N ASP A 48 -19.85 9.01 4.88
CA ASP A 48 -21.00 8.50 4.15
C ASP A 48 -22.31 9.14 4.64
N SER A 49 -22.98 9.88 3.75
CA SER A 49 -24.22 10.59 4.05
C SER A 49 -25.42 9.69 4.38
N GLN A 50 -25.46 8.45 3.87
CA GLN A 50 -26.61 7.57 4.09
C GLN A 50 -26.51 6.83 5.42
N THR A 51 -25.31 6.40 5.81
CA THR A 51 -25.08 5.63 7.05
C THR A 51 -24.59 6.47 8.22
N GLY A 52 -24.08 7.68 7.97
CA GLY A 52 -23.43 8.51 8.99
C GLY A 52 -22.06 7.99 9.43
N ILE A 53 -21.51 6.98 8.75
CA ILE A 53 -20.23 6.36 9.12
C ILE A 53 -19.07 7.14 8.50
N ALA A 54 -18.09 7.50 9.34
CA ALA A 54 -16.79 7.98 8.88
C ALA A 54 -15.89 6.79 8.49
N GLN A 55 -15.94 6.43 7.22
CA GLN A 55 -15.24 5.28 6.65
C GLN A 55 -13.73 5.52 6.50
N ASN A 56 -12.96 4.48 6.77
CA ASN A 56 -11.51 4.41 6.60
C ASN A 56 -11.13 3.13 5.83
N PRO A 57 -9.89 2.99 5.33
CA PRO A 57 -9.44 1.77 4.69
C PRO A 57 -9.68 0.54 5.58
N CYS A 58 -10.41 -0.44 5.07
CA CYS A 58 -10.79 -1.65 5.80
C CYS A 58 -10.18 -2.90 5.15
N LYS A 59 -10.15 -4.00 5.92
CA LYS A 59 -9.68 -5.32 5.46
C LYS A 59 -10.81 -6.34 5.43
N LEU A 60 -11.97 -5.94 4.90
CA LEU A 60 -13.13 -6.83 4.78
C LEU A 60 -13.03 -7.72 3.53
N TYR A 61 -12.42 -7.20 2.46
CA TYR A 61 -12.27 -7.91 1.20
C TYR A 61 -11.01 -8.78 1.23
N MET A 62 -11.20 -10.10 1.16
CA MET A 62 -10.13 -11.09 1.16
C MET A 62 -10.15 -11.93 -0.11
N SER A 63 -8.99 -12.13 -0.71
CA SER A 63 -8.85 -13.01 -1.88
C SER A 63 -9.11 -14.48 -1.52
N ALA A 64 -9.49 -15.29 -2.51
CA ALA A 64 -9.63 -16.73 -2.32
C ALA A 64 -8.31 -17.42 -1.91
N ARG A 65 -7.16 -16.85 -2.29
CA ARG A 65 -5.83 -17.35 -1.90
C ARG A 65 -5.55 -17.18 -0.40
N HIS A 66 -6.31 -16.34 0.30
CA HIS A 66 -6.21 -16.16 1.74
C HIS A 66 -7.12 -17.13 2.52
N ARG A 67 -7.93 -17.97 1.85
CA ARG A 67 -8.74 -19.00 2.54
C ARG A 67 -7.82 -20.08 3.08
N MET A 68 -8.01 -20.40 4.35
CA MET A 68 -7.36 -21.51 5.06
C MET A 68 -8.43 -22.50 5.52
N PRO A 69 -8.08 -23.77 5.77
CA PRO A 69 -9.01 -24.73 6.36
C PRO A 69 -9.52 -24.25 7.73
N GLY A 70 -10.75 -24.66 8.08
CA GLY A 70 -11.35 -24.41 9.39
C GLY A 70 -10.45 -24.87 10.55
N THR A 71 -10.42 -24.11 11.64
CA THR A 71 -9.63 -24.46 12.84
C THR A 71 -10.48 -25.06 13.95
N ALA A 72 -11.78 -24.75 13.99
CA ALA A 72 -12.75 -25.30 14.93
C ALA A 72 -13.77 -26.21 14.23
N GLU A 73 -14.40 -27.10 15.00
CA GLU A 73 -15.47 -27.98 14.51
C GLU A 73 -16.61 -27.16 13.89
N GLY A 74 -17.10 -27.60 12.72
CA GLY A 74 -18.15 -26.90 11.97
C GLY A 74 -17.67 -25.69 11.13
N GLN A 75 -16.40 -25.29 11.20
CA GLN A 75 -15.86 -24.23 10.33
C GLN A 75 -15.43 -24.78 8.97
N LEU A 76 -15.95 -24.19 7.88
CA LEU A 76 -15.52 -24.51 6.52
C LEU A 76 -14.18 -23.85 6.17
N TYR A 77 -14.05 -22.56 6.46
CA TYR A 77 -12.87 -21.76 6.14
C TYR A 77 -12.54 -20.75 7.23
N VAL A 78 -11.26 -20.42 7.35
CA VAL A 78 -10.74 -19.33 8.17
C VAL A 78 -9.92 -18.38 7.31
N TYR A 79 -9.94 -17.10 7.66
CA TYR A 79 -9.14 -16.05 7.03
C TYR A 79 -8.13 -15.45 8.03
N PRO A 80 -7.01 -14.87 7.57
CA PRO A 80 -6.03 -14.26 8.46
C PRO A 80 -6.65 -13.13 9.28
N SER A 81 -6.55 -13.21 10.61
CA SER A 81 -7.05 -12.18 11.51
C SER A 81 -6.00 -11.09 11.73
N GLN A 82 -6.45 -9.83 11.84
CA GLN A 82 -5.58 -8.72 12.19
C GLN A 82 -5.46 -8.62 13.71
N ARG A 83 -4.23 -8.64 14.23
CA ARG A 83 -3.95 -8.34 15.63
C ARG A 83 -4.32 -6.89 15.92
N TRP A 84 -5.05 -6.66 16.99
CA TRP A 84 -5.43 -5.34 17.48
C TRP A 84 -5.09 -5.23 18.96
N CYS A 85 -4.78 -4.02 19.40
CA CYS A 85 -4.60 -3.71 20.81
C CYS A 85 -5.33 -2.41 21.14
N CYS A 86 -6.18 -2.44 22.16
CA CYS A 86 -6.70 -1.21 22.74
C CYS A 86 -5.60 -0.58 23.59
N ARG A 87 -5.12 0.60 23.19
CA ARG A 87 -4.11 1.32 23.95
C ARG A 87 -4.73 1.82 25.26
N LYS A 88 -4.18 1.41 26.41
CA LYS A 88 -4.59 1.91 27.72
C LYS A 88 -4.11 3.37 27.85
N ARG A 89 -5.03 4.33 27.90
CA ARG A 89 -4.69 5.72 28.24
C ARG A 89 -4.50 5.81 29.76
N SER A 90 -3.28 5.58 30.23
CA SER A 90 -2.90 5.96 31.59
C SER A 90 -2.65 7.46 31.63
N TYR A 91 -3.45 8.20 32.39
CA TYR A 91 -3.31 9.64 32.54
C TYR A 91 -1.99 10.06 33.21
N MET A 92 -1.34 9.15 33.96
CA MET A 92 -0.05 9.43 34.61
C MET A 92 1.16 9.24 33.69
N ALA A 93 1.05 8.41 32.64
CA ALA A 93 2.18 8.10 31.75
C ALA A 93 2.42 9.17 30.66
N LEU A 94 1.40 9.98 30.34
CA LEU A 94 1.51 11.05 29.34
C LEU A 94 2.29 12.27 29.85
N ALA A 95 2.26 12.56 31.15
CA ALA A 95 2.96 13.71 31.73
C ALA A 95 4.49 13.60 31.60
N HIS A 96 5.04 12.38 31.62
CA HIS A 96 6.48 12.15 31.48
C HIS A 96 6.99 12.20 30.03
N GLN A 97 6.12 12.21 29.01
CA GLN A 97 6.53 12.22 27.60
C GLN A 97 6.58 13.63 26.99
N VAL A 98 6.00 14.64 27.64
CA VAL A 98 5.95 16.02 27.11
C VAL A 98 7.26 16.80 27.36
N PHE A 99 8.07 16.40 28.34
CA PHE A 99 9.32 17.11 28.71
C PHE A 99 10.59 16.60 28.00
N GLY A 100 10.47 15.76 26.97
CA GLY A 100 11.60 15.00 26.40
C GLY A 100 12.07 15.34 24.99
N TYR A 101 11.67 16.46 24.39
CA TYR A 101 12.04 16.79 23.01
C TYR A 101 12.40 18.27 22.82
N TYR A 102 13.44 18.75 23.52
CA TYR A 102 14.22 19.94 23.14
C TYR A 102 15.61 19.86 23.80
N LEU A 103 16.49 18.99 23.31
CA LEU A 103 17.95 19.08 23.39
C LEU A 103 18.53 18.28 22.21
#